data_AF-A0A959DY91-F1
#
_entry.id   AF-A0A959DY91-F1
#
_cell.length_a   1.000
_cell.length_b   1.000
_cell.length_c   1.000
_cell.angle_alpha   90.00
_cell.angle_beta   90.00
_cell.angle_gamma   90.00
#
_symmetry.space_group_name_H-M   'P 1'
#
loop_
_entity.id
_entity.type
_entity.pdbx_description
1 polymer ?
#
loop_
_entity_poly.entity_id
_entity_poly.type
_entity_poly.pdbx_seq_one_letter_code
_entity_poly.pdbx_strand_id
1 'polypeptide(L)'
;MLYSIVRPVAALALQINYKRIFLSHADRIPKNKPVILAANHPTAFIEPCVLACFLDRPLYFLVRGDIFKKSFYAKILADLHMIPVYRMKDGGYEKIKNNFESFDHCFRALASDKTLMILAEGSTQQEKRLQSLKKGAARIAFGAFDKYPDLPDLYIVPTGVNYTYPNQVRSEIMIRFGEPIPVRPYLEDYQTNPNKAISKLTDDLRDRMLESVISIDRPQDEQLTEYLLVICRSERTDPLLPPVNRRATGRFECEKRIVDWVNVMPEEEKKALEQSTQAYFQEISQYGLSDRALRRYSPGRHFLLGAGLILGLPVWAVGTLATWPPLALARYVVNNKVRHIEFFEPVRIVIALVSALIWSLLLLAAGGLLAGWNGVAIAALCVTAGYFAVWYRSWAAGWRESEAYRRTPPIVRRRLAKQRQEIIRQMPNKCG
;
A
#
# COMPACT_ATOMS: atom_id res chain seq x y z
N MET A 1 8.69 -12.40 -20.45
CA MET A 1 9.84 -11.47 -20.64
C MET A 1 9.52 -10.07 -20.11
N LEU A 2 8.38 -9.50 -20.48
CA LEU A 2 7.99 -8.15 -20.08
C LEU A 2 7.89 -7.96 -18.56
N TYR A 3 7.35 -8.94 -17.82
CA TYR A 3 7.30 -8.92 -16.35
C TYR A 3 8.66 -8.58 -15.72
N SER A 4 9.74 -9.23 -16.15
CA SER A 4 11.09 -9.02 -15.60
C SER A 4 11.67 -7.65 -15.95
N ILE A 5 11.25 -7.04 -17.06
CA ILE A 5 11.69 -5.70 -17.50
C ILE A 5 10.93 -4.60 -16.77
N VAL A 6 9.60 -4.75 -16.64
CA VAL A 6 8.73 -3.75 -16.02
C VAL A 6 8.91 -3.74 -14.50
N ARG A 7 9.15 -4.91 -13.88
CA ARG A 7 9.29 -5.07 -12.44
C ARG A 7 10.28 -4.10 -11.77
N PRO A 8 11.56 -3.97 -12.19
CA PRO A 8 12.50 -3.05 -11.53
C PRO A 8 12.08 -1.58 -11.68
N VAL A 9 11.53 -1.20 -12.84
CA VAL A 9 11.05 0.16 -13.11
C VAL A 9 9.84 0.49 -12.23
N ALA A 10 8.88 -0.42 -12.13
CA ALA A 10 7.73 -0.31 -11.23
C ALA A 10 8.16 -0.29 -9.75
N ALA A 11 9.13 -1.11 -9.36
CA ALA A 11 9.67 -1.13 -8.00
C ALA A 11 10.28 0.23 -7.61
N LEU A 12 11.05 0.84 -8.51
CA LEU A 12 11.60 2.18 -8.30
C LEU A 12 10.48 3.23 -8.17
N ALA A 13 9.48 3.20 -9.05
CA ALA A 13 8.34 4.11 -8.98
C ALA A 13 7.58 3.99 -7.65
N LEU A 14 7.36 2.76 -7.16
CA LEU A 14 6.73 2.50 -5.87
C LEU A 14 7.60 2.97 -4.69
N GLN A 15 8.92 2.81 -4.76
CA GLN A 15 9.85 3.32 -3.73
C GLN A 15 9.96 4.85 -3.71
N ILE A 16 9.73 5.52 -4.84
CA ILE A 16 9.61 6.98 -4.91
C ILE A 16 8.27 7.41 -4.30
N ASN A 17 7.18 6.76 -4.70
CA ASN A 17 5.84 7.13 -4.29
C ASN A 17 5.59 6.86 -2.81
N TYR A 18 5.99 5.69 -2.31
CA TYR A 18 5.80 5.32 -0.91
C TYR A 18 7.06 5.59 -0.11
N LYS A 19 6.88 6.23 1.05
CA LYS A 19 7.99 6.50 1.95
C LYS A 19 8.58 5.21 2.48
N ARG A 20 7.72 4.24 2.80
CA ARG A 20 8.10 2.91 3.28
C ARG A 20 7.10 1.86 2.85
N ILE A 21 7.62 0.66 2.61
CA ILE A 21 6.86 -0.55 2.30
C ILE A 21 7.32 -1.62 3.28
N PHE A 22 6.44 -1.98 4.21
CA PHE A 22 6.70 -3.04 5.19
C PHE A 22 6.09 -4.34 4.69
N LEU A 23 6.88 -5.41 4.69
CA LEU A 23 6.46 -6.77 4.35
C LEU A 23 6.69 -7.67 5.57
N SER A 24 5.71 -7.71 6.47
CA SER A 24 5.79 -8.52 7.71
C SER A 24 5.45 -9.98 7.42
N HIS A 25 6.24 -10.89 7.97
CA HIS A 25 6.02 -12.35 7.92
C HIS A 25 6.04 -12.94 6.50
N ALA A 26 6.81 -12.34 5.58
CA ALA A 26 6.93 -12.84 4.20
C ALA A 26 7.50 -14.27 4.13
N ASP A 27 8.22 -14.70 5.17
CA ASP A 27 8.72 -16.07 5.37
C ASP A 27 7.61 -17.12 5.57
N ARG A 28 6.40 -16.70 5.96
CA ARG A 28 5.23 -17.59 6.04
C ARG A 28 4.73 -18.07 4.69
N ILE A 29 5.09 -17.41 3.59
CA ILE A 29 4.68 -17.83 2.25
C ILE A 29 5.36 -19.17 1.94
N PRO A 30 4.61 -20.28 1.78
CA PRO A 30 5.21 -21.59 1.55
C PRO A 30 6.10 -21.61 0.30
N LYS A 31 7.35 -22.05 0.47
CA LYS A 31 8.32 -22.18 -0.64
C LYS A 31 8.06 -23.47 -1.41
N ASN A 32 8.29 -23.44 -2.73
CA ASN A 32 8.15 -24.61 -3.60
C ASN A 32 6.78 -25.32 -3.50
N LYS A 33 5.72 -24.51 -3.30
CA LYS A 33 4.33 -24.95 -3.24
C LYS A 33 3.45 -23.98 -4.02
N PRO A 34 2.29 -24.42 -4.52
CA PRO A 34 1.25 -23.53 -5.03
C PRO A 34 0.69 -22.67 -3.91
N VAL A 35 0.57 -21.37 -4.18
CA VAL A 35 0.10 -20.40 -3.19
C VAL A 35 -0.92 -19.45 -3.82
N ILE A 36 -2.03 -19.25 -3.11
CA ILE A 36 -2.98 -18.16 -3.37
C ILE A 36 -2.83 -17.10 -2.28
N LEU A 37 -2.33 -15.92 -2.62
CA LEU A 37 -2.37 -14.74 -1.76
C LEU A 37 -3.76 -14.12 -1.86
N ALA A 38 -4.55 -14.24 -0.79
CA ALA A 38 -5.88 -13.64 -0.71
C ALA A 38 -5.79 -12.33 0.07
N ALA A 39 -6.04 -11.21 -0.61
CA ALA A 39 -5.83 -9.86 -0.06
C ALA A 39 -7.10 -9.01 -0.02
N ASN A 40 -7.16 -8.06 0.92
CA ASN A 40 -8.13 -6.95 0.88
C ASN A 40 -7.76 -5.94 -0.22
N HIS A 41 -8.68 -5.02 -0.55
CA HIS A 41 -8.58 -4.19 -1.76
C HIS A 41 -8.88 -2.70 -1.53
N PRO A 42 -8.02 -1.98 -0.80
CA PRO A 42 -8.22 -0.56 -0.48
C PRO A 42 -7.94 0.42 -1.64
N THR A 43 -7.21 0.02 -2.69
CA THR A 43 -6.85 0.85 -3.86
C THR A 43 -7.12 0.10 -5.16
N ALA A 44 -7.13 0.78 -6.31
CA ALA A 44 -7.55 0.13 -7.56
C ALA A 44 -6.62 -0.99 -8.06
N PHE A 45 -5.30 -0.88 -7.90
CA PHE A 45 -4.34 -1.89 -8.39
C PHE A 45 -2.93 -1.82 -7.77
N ILE A 46 -2.72 -1.08 -6.68
CA ILE A 46 -1.36 -0.96 -6.11
C ILE A 46 -0.95 -2.23 -5.35
N GLU A 47 -1.90 -2.91 -4.70
CA GLU A 47 -1.64 -4.13 -3.94
C GLU A 47 -0.92 -5.19 -4.78
N PRO A 48 -1.42 -5.59 -5.97
CA PRO A 48 -0.71 -6.55 -6.81
C PRO A 48 0.61 -5.99 -7.34
N CYS A 49 0.72 -4.69 -7.63
CA CYS A 49 1.99 -4.11 -8.09
C CYS A 49 3.09 -4.18 -7.02
N VAL A 50 2.77 -3.86 -5.75
CA VAL A 50 3.71 -3.94 -4.63
C VAL A 50 4.15 -5.38 -4.41
N LEU A 51 3.21 -6.32 -4.35
CA LEU A 51 3.53 -7.73 -4.16
C LEU A 51 4.34 -8.30 -5.34
N ALA A 52 3.98 -7.99 -6.58
CA ALA A 52 4.75 -8.41 -7.76
C ALA A 52 6.18 -7.84 -7.76
N CYS A 53 6.39 -6.62 -7.26
CA CYS A 53 7.70 -5.99 -7.22
C CYS A 53 8.60 -6.57 -6.11
N PHE A 54 8.05 -6.81 -4.92
CA PHE A 54 8.85 -7.04 -3.71
C PHE A 54 8.73 -8.45 -3.11
N LEU A 55 8.02 -9.39 -3.74
CA LEU A 55 8.12 -10.82 -3.40
C LEU A 55 9.29 -11.49 -4.11
N ASP A 56 9.88 -12.52 -3.50
CA ASP A 56 11.04 -13.22 -4.08
C ASP A 56 10.65 -14.22 -5.19
N ARG A 57 9.36 -14.31 -5.52
CA ARG A 57 8.83 -15.18 -6.57
C ARG A 57 7.87 -14.42 -7.49
N PRO A 58 7.73 -14.81 -8.76
CA PRO A 58 6.79 -14.18 -9.68
C PRO A 58 5.34 -14.30 -9.18
N LEU A 59 4.58 -13.23 -9.40
CA LEU A 59 3.18 -13.14 -9.00
C LEU A 59 2.27 -13.09 -10.23
N TYR A 60 1.29 -13.98 -10.26
CA TYR A 60 0.15 -13.92 -11.17
C TYR A 60 -1.01 -13.28 -10.41
N PHE A 61 -1.80 -12.42 -11.04
CA PHE A 61 -2.91 -11.77 -10.33
C PHE A 61 -4.11 -11.51 -11.22
N LEU A 62 -5.30 -11.62 -10.63
CA LEU A 62 -6.55 -11.42 -11.36
C LEU A 62 -6.83 -9.93 -11.52
N VAL A 63 -7.19 -9.52 -12.73
CA VAL A 63 -7.48 -8.13 -13.12
C VAL A 63 -8.80 -8.09 -13.87
N ARG A 64 -9.54 -6.99 -13.77
CA ARG A 64 -10.83 -6.84 -14.48
C ARG A 64 -10.68 -7.11 -15.98
N GLY A 65 -11.55 -7.96 -16.51
CA GLY A 65 -11.49 -8.41 -17.91
C GLY A 65 -11.81 -7.34 -18.95
N ASP A 66 -12.34 -6.17 -18.57
CA ASP A 66 -12.62 -5.07 -19.49
C ASP A 66 -11.37 -4.42 -20.09
N ILE A 67 -10.22 -4.59 -19.42
CA ILE A 67 -8.91 -4.10 -19.90
C ILE A 67 -8.35 -5.00 -21.03
N PHE A 68 -8.82 -6.25 -21.13
CA PHE A 68 -8.35 -7.25 -22.10
C PHE A 68 -9.09 -7.19 -23.45
N LYS A 69 -9.98 -6.22 -23.67
CA LYS A 69 -10.83 -6.16 -24.89
C LYS A 69 -10.04 -6.08 -26.20
N LYS A 70 -8.85 -5.47 -26.22
CA LYS A 70 -8.02 -5.39 -27.42
C LYS A 70 -6.90 -6.43 -27.36
N SER A 71 -6.72 -7.19 -28.44
CA SER A 71 -5.74 -8.28 -28.53
C SER A 71 -4.31 -7.85 -28.21
N PHE A 72 -3.91 -6.65 -28.62
CA PHE A 72 -2.61 -6.07 -28.28
C PHE A 72 -2.42 -5.91 -26.76
N TYR A 73 -3.41 -5.32 -26.06
CA TYR A 73 -3.35 -5.16 -24.61
C TYR A 73 -3.42 -6.50 -23.89
N ALA A 74 -4.25 -7.44 -24.37
CA ALA A 74 -4.34 -8.78 -23.78
C ALA A 74 -2.99 -9.50 -23.78
N LYS A 75 -2.22 -9.43 -24.87
CA LYS A 75 -0.86 -9.99 -24.95
C LYS A 75 0.08 -9.36 -23.94
N ILE A 76 0.11 -8.03 -23.85
CA ILE A 76 0.95 -7.29 -22.89
C ILE A 76 0.60 -7.67 -21.45
N LEU A 77 -0.69 -7.72 -21.11
CA LEU A 77 -1.16 -8.03 -19.76
C LEU A 77 -0.85 -9.49 -19.38
N ALA A 78 -1.01 -10.43 -20.31
CA ALA A 78 -0.62 -11.83 -20.11
C ALA A 78 0.90 -11.97 -19.87
N ASP A 79 1.72 -11.24 -20.61
CA ASP A 79 3.18 -11.17 -20.45
C ASP A 79 3.63 -10.55 -19.12
N LEU A 80 2.72 -9.82 -18.46
CA LEU A 80 2.83 -9.28 -17.09
C LEU A 80 2.20 -10.20 -16.03
N HIS A 81 1.82 -11.43 -16.40
CA HIS A 81 1.18 -12.42 -15.56
C HIS A 81 -0.21 -12.00 -15.02
N MET A 82 -0.92 -11.12 -15.73
CA MET A 82 -2.27 -10.71 -15.37
C MET A 82 -3.30 -11.66 -15.98
N ILE A 83 -4.29 -12.07 -15.19
CA ILE A 83 -5.35 -13.00 -15.60
C ILE A 83 -6.69 -12.24 -15.61
N PRO A 84 -7.44 -12.21 -16.72
CA PRO A 84 -8.72 -11.50 -16.75
C PRO A 84 -9.75 -12.15 -15.82
N VAL A 85 -10.59 -11.36 -15.16
CA VAL A 85 -11.76 -11.85 -14.43
C VAL A 85 -12.98 -10.99 -14.75
N TYR A 86 -14.10 -11.65 -15.03
CA TYR A 86 -15.35 -11.03 -15.43
C TYR A 86 -16.38 -11.15 -14.32
N ARG A 87 -16.91 -10.01 -13.86
CA ARG A 87 -17.97 -9.96 -12.85
C ARG A 87 -19.32 -9.73 -13.52
N MET A 88 -20.40 -10.23 -12.92
CA MET A 88 -21.79 -10.02 -13.40
C MET A 88 -22.07 -8.56 -13.76
N LYS A 89 -21.68 -7.64 -12.87
CA LYS A 89 -21.90 -6.19 -13.03
C LYS A 89 -21.14 -5.54 -14.20
N ASP A 90 -20.10 -6.19 -14.75
CA ASP A 90 -19.24 -5.61 -15.79
C ASP A 90 -19.68 -6.02 -17.22
N GLY A 91 -20.66 -6.92 -17.37
CA GLY A 91 -21.21 -7.25 -18.69
C GLY A 91 -22.04 -8.53 -18.80
N GLY A 92 -22.80 -8.90 -17.77
CA GLY A 92 -23.82 -9.95 -17.83
C GLY A 92 -23.30 -11.39 -17.92
N TYR A 93 -24.22 -12.35 -18.08
CA TYR A 93 -23.92 -13.79 -18.07
C TYR A 93 -22.97 -14.24 -19.20
N GLU A 94 -23.05 -13.62 -20.39
CA GLU A 94 -22.23 -14.02 -21.53
C GLU A 94 -20.73 -13.88 -21.26
N LYS A 95 -20.31 -12.79 -20.61
CA LYS A 95 -18.91 -12.58 -20.25
C LYS A 95 -18.43 -13.46 -19.09
N ILE A 96 -19.34 -14.05 -18.31
CA ILE A 96 -18.96 -14.99 -17.26
C ILE A 96 -18.48 -16.31 -17.83
N LYS A 97 -18.94 -16.72 -19.02
CA LYS A 97 -18.41 -17.91 -19.69
C LYS A 97 -16.90 -17.79 -19.95
N ASN A 98 -16.41 -16.58 -20.20
CA ASN A 98 -14.96 -16.35 -20.36
C ASN A 98 -14.16 -16.57 -19.07
N ASN A 99 -14.81 -16.63 -17.89
CA ASN A 99 -14.11 -17.00 -16.66
C ASN A 99 -13.65 -18.46 -16.66
N PHE A 100 -14.24 -19.35 -17.47
CA PHE A 100 -13.75 -20.74 -17.56
C PHE A 100 -12.29 -20.77 -18.00
N GLU A 101 -11.93 -20.00 -19.02
CA GLU A 101 -10.54 -19.87 -19.50
C GLU A 101 -9.64 -19.20 -18.46
N SER A 102 -10.14 -18.16 -17.77
CA SER A 102 -9.41 -17.49 -16.70
C SER A 102 -9.10 -18.42 -15.51
N PHE A 103 -10.08 -19.22 -15.10
CA PHE A 103 -9.91 -20.21 -14.03
C PHE A 103 -8.94 -21.30 -14.45
N ASP A 104 -9.03 -21.76 -15.69
CA ASP A 104 -8.10 -22.71 -16.26
C ASP A 104 -6.64 -22.19 -16.23
N HIS A 105 -6.43 -20.92 -16.57
CA HIS A 105 -5.12 -20.30 -16.44
C HIS A 105 -4.63 -20.24 -14.98
N CYS A 106 -5.53 -19.98 -14.02
CA CYS A 106 -5.21 -20.05 -12.59
C CYS A 106 -4.80 -21.47 -12.17
N PHE A 107 -5.55 -22.50 -12.61
CA PHE A 107 -5.26 -23.89 -12.28
C PHE A 107 -3.89 -24.32 -12.83
N ARG A 108 -3.60 -23.99 -14.10
CA ARG A 108 -2.28 -24.23 -14.71
C ARG A 108 -1.14 -23.54 -13.95
N ALA A 109 -1.33 -22.29 -13.54
CA ALA A 109 -0.34 -21.56 -12.77
C ALA A 109 -0.06 -22.25 -11.43
N LEU A 110 -1.11 -22.68 -10.72
CA LEU A 110 -0.96 -23.39 -9.45
C LEU A 110 -0.31 -24.77 -9.65
N ALA A 111 -0.70 -25.53 -10.67
CA ALA A 111 -0.05 -26.80 -11.02
C ALA A 111 1.44 -26.66 -11.38
N SER A 112 1.88 -25.45 -11.73
CA SER A 112 3.29 -25.13 -12.03
C SER A 112 4.00 -24.43 -10.86
N ASP A 113 3.54 -24.65 -9.62
CA ASP A 113 4.04 -24.06 -8.37
C ASP A 113 4.14 -22.52 -8.38
N LYS A 114 3.28 -21.85 -9.14
CA LYS A 114 3.25 -20.38 -9.18
C LYS A 114 2.44 -19.82 -8.01
N THR A 115 2.66 -18.53 -7.76
CA THR A 115 1.86 -17.77 -6.79
C THR A 115 0.83 -16.96 -7.53
N LEU A 116 -0.43 -17.17 -7.14
CA LEU A 116 -1.57 -16.39 -7.59
C LEU A 116 -1.94 -15.39 -6.49
N MET A 117 -2.38 -14.20 -6.86
CA MET A 117 -3.02 -13.26 -5.96
C MET A 117 -4.44 -12.97 -6.42
N ILE A 118 -5.35 -12.98 -5.46
CA ILE A 118 -6.74 -12.57 -5.63
C ILE A 118 -7.10 -11.52 -4.59
N LEU A 119 -7.79 -10.48 -5.05
CA LEU A 119 -8.41 -9.49 -4.19
C LEU A 119 -9.76 -10.04 -3.72
N ALA A 120 -9.75 -10.58 -2.50
CA ALA A 120 -10.80 -11.46 -1.98
C ALA A 120 -12.14 -10.75 -1.78
N GLU A 121 -12.17 -9.42 -1.63
CA GLU A 121 -13.38 -8.63 -1.42
C GLU A 121 -14.20 -8.43 -2.72
N GLY A 122 -13.57 -8.50 -3.90
CA GLY A 122 -14.22 -8.34 -5.22
C GLY A 122 -14.75 -6.93 -5.53
N SER A 123 -14.59 -5.98 -4.61
CA SER A 123 -14.83 -4.55 -4.74
C SER A 123 -13.67 -3.77 -4.15
N THR A 124 -13.50 -2.53 -4.61
CA THR A 124 -12.48 -1.61 -4.10
C THR A 124 -13.18 -0.54 -3.29
N GLN A 125 -12.78 -0.35 -2.03
CA GLN A 125 -13.26 0.76 -1.20
C GLN A 125 -12.11 1.28 -0.34
N GLN A 126 -11.91 2.59 -0.33
CA GLN A 126 -10.82 3.20 0.43
C GLN A 126 -11.21 3.44 1.90
N GLU A 127 -11.33 2.36 2.68
CA GLU A 127 -11.61 2.41 4.12
C GLU A 127 -10.68 1.48 4.92
N LYS A 128 -10.59 1.72 6.23
CA LYS A 128 -9.86 0.85 7.16
C LYS A 128 -10.78 -0.20 7.74
N ARG A 129 -11.33 -1.06 6.90
CA ARG A 129 -12.25 -2.14 7.30
C ARG A 129 -12.12 -3.30 6.32
N LEU A 130 -12.17 -4.52 6.85
CA LEU A 130 -12.23 -5.72 6.01
C LEU A 130 -13.67 -5.95 5.53
N GLN A 131 -13.86 -5.88 4.22
CA GLN A 131 -15.17 -6.08 3.59
C GLN A 131 -15.55 -7.57 3.52
N SER A 132 -16.81 -7.85 3.17
CA SER A 132 -17.26 -9.23 2.91
C SER A 132 -16.41 -9.90 1.83
N LEU A 133 -15.92 -11.11 2.13
CA LEU A 133 -15.12 -11.87 1.15
C LEU A 133 -16.04 -12.54 0.12
N LYS A 134 -15.53 -12.68 -1.10
CA LYS A 134 -16.13 -13.47 -2.17
C LYS A 134 -15.50 -14.87 -2.19
N LYS A 135 -16.27 -15.82 -2.69
CA LYS A 135 -15.90 -17.25 -2.82
C LYS A 135 -14.80 -17.55 -3.85
N GLY A 136 -14.19 -16.53 -4.45
CA GLY A 136 -13.26 -16.68 -5.58
C GLY A 136 -12.00 -17.46 -5.21
N ALA A 137 -11.38 -17.16 -4.07
CA ALA A 137 -10.16 -17.84 -3.62
C ALA A 137 -10.41 -19.35 -3.41
N ALA A 138 -11.48 -19.69 -2.69
CA ALA A 138 -11.88 -21.08 -2.45
C ALA A 138 -12.22 -21.82 -3.76
N ARG A 139 -12.98 -21.20 -4.67
CA ARG A 139 -13.31 -21.80 -5.98
C ARG A 139 -12.06 -22.08 -6.83
N ILE A 140 -11.10 -21.17 -6.82
CA ILE A 140 -9.83 -21.38 -7.53
C ILE A 140 -9.06 -22.54 -6.90
N ALA A 141 -9.00 -22.58 -5.57
CA ALA A 141 -8.28 -23.62 -4.84
C ALA A 141 -8.85 -25.02 -5.09
N PHE A 142 -10.17 -25.20 -4.94
CA PHE A 142 -10.82 -26.49 -5.19
C PHE A 142 -10.77 -26.89 -6.67
N GLY A 143 -11.07 -25.95 -7.58
CA GLY A 143 -11.02 -26.23 -9.02
C GLY A 143 -9.62 -26.62 -9.52
N ALA A 144 -8.55 -26.17 -8.85
CA ALA A 144 -7.20 -26.63 -9.14
C ALA A 144 -6.99 -28.11 -8.80
N PHE A 145 -7.55 -28.58 -7.67
CA PHE A 145 -7.53 -30.00 -7.31
C PHE A 145 -8.44 -30.84 -8.22
N ASP A 146 -9.61 -30.33 -8.62
CA ASP A 146 -10.48 -31.03 -9.58
C ASP A 146 -9.79 -31.25 -10.92
N LYS A 147 -9.07 -30.23 -11.40
CA LYS A 147 -8.38 -30.30 -12.70
C LYS A 147 -7.06 -31.07 -12.65
N TYR A 148 -6.35 -30.99 -11.52
CA TYR A 148 -5.06 -31.64 -11.30
C TYR A 148 -5.12 -32.45 -10.00
N PRO A 149 -5.61 -33.71 -10.05
CA PRO A 149 -5.72 -34.56 -8.85
C PRO A 149 -4.39 -34.79 -8.12
N ASP A 150 -3.28 -34.80 -8.86
CA ASP A 150 -1.92 -34.97 -8.34
C ASP A 150 -1.28 -33.66 -7.83
N LEU A 151 -2.06 -32.58 -7.72
CA LEU A 151 -1.57 -31.27 -7.27
C LEU A 151 -0.92 -31.41 -5.87
N PRO A 152 0.29 -30.85 -5.66
CA PRO A 152 0.89 -30.79 -4.33
C PRO A 152 0.04 -29.92 -3.39
N ASP A 153 0.38 -29.91 -2.11
CA ASP A 153 -0.34 -29.11 -1.12
C ASP A 153 -0.41 -27.63 -1.51
N LEU A 154 -1.63 -27.16 -1.72
CA LEU A 154 -1.97 -25.78 -2.03
C LEU A 154 -2.34 -25.04 -0.77
N TYR A 155 -1.80 -23.83 -0.63
CA TYR A 155 -2.04 -22.97 0.51
C TYR A 155 -2.71 -21.66 0.09
N ILE A 156 -3.69 -21.21 0.89
CA ILE A 156 -4.20 -19.84 0.83
C ILE A 156 -3.50 -19.05 1.94
N VAL A 157 -2.81 -17.97 1.59
CA VAL A 157 -2.15 -17.08 2.56
C VAL A 157 -2.99 -15.82 2.72
N PRO A 158 -3.60 -15.59 3.89
CA PRO A 158 -4.26 -14.33 4.23
C PRO A 158 -3.26 -13.18 4.10
N THR A 159 -3.55 -12.17 3.30
CA THR A 159 -2.62 -11.08 3.01
C THR A 159 -3.29 -9.75 3.29
N GLY A 160 -3.00 -9.15 4.44
CA GLY A 160 -3.54 -7.84 4.77
C GLY A 160 -2.67 -6.72 4.22
N VAL A 161 -3.26 -5.84 3.41
CA VAL A 161 -2.64 -4.66 2.83
C VAL A 161 -3.24 -3.42 3.47
N ASN A 162 -2.39 -2.73 4.24
CA ASN A 162 -2.79 -1.62 5.09
C ASN A 162 -2.02 -0.37 4.71
N TYR A 163 -2.70 0.75 4.54
CA TYR A 163 -2.07 2.03 4.22
C TYR A 163 -2.24 2.97 5.40
N THR A 164 -1.24 3.83 5.63
CA THR A 164 -1.49 5.01 6.48
C THR A 164 -2.48 5.94 5.80
N TYR A 165 -2.21 6.29 4.53
CA TYR A 165 -3.05 7.13 3.67
C TYR A 165 -2.95 6.64 2.22
N PRO A 166 -3.94 5.88 1.71
CA PRO A 166 -3.88 5.27 0.38
C PRO A 166 -3.79 6.25 -0.79
N ASN A 167 -4.24 7.50 -0.58
CA ASN A 167 -4.37 8.56 -1.59
C ASN A 167 -3.30 9.66 -1.49
N GLN A 168 -2.25 9.47 -0.68
CA GLN A 168 -1.19 10.45 -0.48
C GLN A 168 0.17 9.92 -0.91
N VAL A 169 0.91 10.73 -1.67
CA VAL A 169 2.33 10.48 -1.96
C VAL A 169 3.11 10.54 -0.65
N ARG A 170 4.12 9.69 -0.53
CA ARG A 170 4.98 9.51 0.64
C ARG A 170 4.24 8.98 1.87
N SER A 171 3.08 8.35 1.68
CA SER A 171 2.46 7.49 2.69
C SER A 171 3.24 6.18 2.86
N GLU A 172 2.82 5.37 3.83
CA GLU A 172 3.46 4.09 4.14
C GLU A 172 2.47 2.93 3.90
N ILE A 173 2.99 1.81 3.39
CA ILE A 173 2.24 0.56 3.19
C ILE A 173 2.76 -0.48 4.17
N MET A 174 1.84 -1.18 4.82
CA MET A 174 2.10 -2.34 5.66
C MET A 174 1.37 -3.54 5.10
N ILE A 175 2.13 -4.47 4.53
CA ILE A 175 1.64 -5.77 4.10
C ILE A 175 2.01 -6.80 5.15
N ARG A 176 1.02 -7.54 5.64
CA ARG A 176 1.20 -8.63 6.60
C ARG A 176 0.68 -9.92 6.01
N PHE A 177 1.53 -10.95 6.03
CA PHE A 177 1.13 -12.30 5.66
C PHE A 177 0.71 -13.07 6.93
N GLY A 178 -0.54 -13.52 6.95
CA GLY A 178 -1.12 -14.33 8.00
C GLY A 178 -0.65 -15.79 7.93
N GLU A 179 -1.12 -16.61 8.87
CA GLU A 179 -0.82 -18.04 8.89
C GLU A 179 -1.44 -18.75 7.68
N PRO A 180 -0.66 -19.49 6.86
CA PRO A 180 -1.15 -20.19 5.69
C PRO A 180 -2.25 -21.21 6.02
N ILE A 181 -3.31 -21.24 5.21
CA ILE A 181 -4.39 -22.22 5.28
C ILE A 181 -4.08 -23.34 4.28
N PRO A 182 -3.75 -24.56 4.72
CA PRO A 182 -3.69 -25.71 3.82
C PRO A 182 -5.10 -26.03 3.31
N VAL A 183 -5.25 -26.22 2.01
CA VAL A 183 -6.59 -26.47 1.41
C VAL A 183 -6.96 -27.95 1.44
N ARG A 184 -5.97 -28.86 1.42
CA ARG A 184 -6.19 -30.31 1.40
C ARG A 184 -7.16 -30.83 2.47
N PRO A 185 -7.13 -30.36 3.74
CA PRO A 185 -8.10 -30.78 4.77
C PRO A 185 -9.56 -30.47 4.47
N TYR A 186 -9.85 -29.57 3.54
CA TYR A 186 -11.21 -29.21 3.15
C TYR A 186 -11.75 -30.05 1.98
N LEU A 187 -10.94 -30.94 1.38
CA LEU A 187 -11.33 -31.70 0.19
C LEU A 187 -12.42 -32.74 0.47
N GLU A 188 -12.41 -33.36 1.63
CA GLU A 188 -13.43 -34.34 2.03
C GLU A 188 -14.82 -33.68 2.17
N ASP A 189 -14.85 -32.53 2.86
CA ASP A 189 -16.04 -31.68 2.96
C ASP A 189 -16.49 -31.22 1.56
N TYR A 190 -15.54 -30.92 0.66
CA TYR A 190 -15.82 -30.45 -0.70
C TYR A 190 -16.44 -31.53 -1.58
N GLN A 191 -15.94 -32.76 -1.53
CA GLN A 191 -16.50 -33.90 -2.25
C GLN A 191 -17.93 -34.22 -1.81
N THR A 192 -18.21 -34.08 -0.50
CA THR A 192 -19.54 -34.34 0.06
C THR A 192 -20.52 -33.19 -0.22
N ASN A 193 -20.09 -31.94 0.00
CA ASN A 193 -20.92 -30.75 -0.21
C ASN A 193 -20.05 -29.55 -0.64
N PRO A 194 -19.88 -29.34 -1.96
CA PRO A 194 -19.02 -28.29 -2.50
C PRO A 194 -19.34 -26.89 -1.96
N ASN A 195 -20.63 -26.56 -1.84
CA ASN A 195 -21.06 -25.22 -1.40
C ASN A 195 -20.73 -24.97 0.07
N LYS A 196 -20.89 -25.98 0.93
CA LYS A 196 -20.55 -25.91 2.35
C LYS A 196 -19.04 -25.74 2.55
N ALA A 197 -18.23 -26.54 1.86
CA ALA A 197 -16.78 -26.46 1.96
C ALA A 197 -16.22 -25.12 1.45
N ILE A 198 -16.76 -24.60 0.32
CA ILE A 198 -16.40 -23.27 -0.18
C ILE A 198 -16.76 -22.18 0.84
N SER A 199 -17.94 -22.25 1.47
CA SER A 199 -18.30 -21.27 2.51
C SER A 199 -17.34 -21.35 3.68
N LYS A 200 -17.15 -22.54 4.26
CA LYS A 200 -16.26 -22.79 5.40
C LYS A 200 -14.84 -22.28 5.15
N LEU A 201 -14.24 -22.61 4.01
CA LEU A 201 -12.90 -22.12 3.65
C LEU A 201 -12.86 -20.59 3.46
N THR A 202 -13.94 -19.99 2.96
CA THR A 202 -14.05 -18.52 2.81
C THR A 202 -14.18 -17.83 4.17
N ASP A 203 -14.92 -18.43 5.10
CA ASP A 203 -15.13 -17.93 6.45
C ASP A 203 -13.84 -18.04 7.27
N ASP A 204 -13.17 -19.20 7.24
CA ASP A 204 -11.86 -19.39 7.89
C ASP A 204 -10.78 -18.43 7.33
N LEU A 205 -10.85 -18.15 6.02
CA LEU A 205 -10.00 -17.14 5.39
C LEU A 205 -10.30 -15.74 5.91
N ARG A 206 -11.58 -15.38 6.06
CA ARG A 206 -12.00 -14.08 6.60
C ARG A 206 -11.43 -13.87 7.99
N ASP A 207 -11.58 -14.86 8.87
CA ASP A 207 -11.12 -14.76 10.25
C ASP A 207 -9.61 -14.56 10.33
N ARG A 208 -8.83 -15.31 9.55
CA ARG A 208 -7.37 -15.10 9.50
C ARG A 208 -6.95 -13.79 8.81
N MET A 209 -7.76 -13.26 7.90
CA MET A 209 -7.51 -11.95 7.30
C MET A 209 -7.74 -10.81 8.31
N LEU A 210 -8.69 -10.92 9.24
CA LEU A 210 -8.90 -9.92 10.31
C LEU A 210 -7.66 -9.74 11.20
N GLU A 211 -6.86 -10.80 11.39
CA GLU A 211 -5.58 -10.72 12.10
C GLU A 211 -4.47 -9.99 11.31
N SER A 212 -4.68 -9.83 10.00
CA SER A 212 -3.70 -9.21 9.10
C SER A 212 -4.09 -7.81 8.62
N VAL A 213 -5.32 -7.38 8.90
CA VAL A 213 -5.89 -6.10 8.44
C VAL A 213 -6.20 -5.19 9.64
N ILE A 214 -5.88 -3.91 9.49
CA ILE A 214 -6.31 -2.83 10.38
C ILE A 214 -7.77 -2.54 10.06
N SER A 215 -8.69 -3.20 10.78
CA SER A 215 -10.13 -3.18 10.52
C SER A 215 -10.91 -2.52 11.66
N ILE A 216 -11.47 -1.35 11.40
CA ILE A 216 -12.34 -0.58 12.28
C ILE A 216 -13.77 -1.05 12.01
N ASP A 217 -14.40 -1.66 13.00
CA ASP A 217 -15.68 -2.37 12.79
C ASP A 217 -16.83 -1.42 12.47
N ARG A 218 -16.85 -0.25 13.12
CA ARG A 218 -17.92 0.74 13.01
C ARG A 218 -17.43 2.03 12.35
N PRO A 219 -18.13 2.56 11.33
CA PRO A 219 -17.73 3.81 10.66
C PRO A 219 -17.60 5.01 11.61
N GLN A 220 -18.39 5.06 12.68
CA GLN A 220 -18.37 6.16 13.65
C GLN A 220 -17.07 6.20 14.45
N ASP A 221 -16.36 5.07 14.59
CA ASP A 221 -15.13 4.99 15.37
C ASP A 221 -13.88 5.43 14.56
N GLU A 222 -14.03 5.73 13.26
CA GLU A 222 -12.91 6.02 12.35
C GLU A 222 -12.11 7.27 12.78
N GLN A 223 -12.79 8.33 13.21
CA GLN A 223 -12.14 9.58 13.58
C GLN A 223 -11.30 9.42 14.85
N LEU A 224 -11.90 8.92 15.93
CA LEU A 224 -11.19 8.56 17.17
C LEU A 224 -10.00 7.65 16.88
N THR A 225 -10.23 6.57 16.13
CA THR A 225 -9.19 5.59 15.85
C THR A 225 -8.03 6.22 15.10
N GLU A 226 -8.28 7.02 14.05
CA GLU A 226 -7.22 7.66 13.28
C GLU A 226 -6.39 8.64 14.12
N TYR A 227 -7.00 9.38 15.05
CA TYR A 227 -6.26 10.21 16.01
C TYR A 227 -5.28 9.39 16.86
N LEU A 228 -5.73 8.26 17.40
CA LEU A 228 -4.89 7.36 18.20
C LEU A 228 -3.78 6.71 17.35
N LEU A 229 -4.08 6.34 16.10
CA LEU A 229 -3.09 5.81 15.17
C LEU A 229 -2.01 6.86 14.84
N VAL A 230 -2.36 8.14 14.69
CA VAL A 230 -1.38 9.22 14.49
C VAL A 230 -0.41 9.30 15.68
N ILE A 231 -0.90 9.22 16.92
CA ILE A 231 -0.07 9.22 18.12
C ILE A 231 0.87 8.00 18.12
N CYS A 232 0.36 6.79 17.86
CA CYS A 232 1.16 5.57 17.76
C CYS A 232 2.26 5.68 16.69
N ARG A 233 1.95 6.22 15.51
CA ARG A 233 2.92 6.41 14.42
C ARG A 233 4.02 7.41 14.78
N SER A 234 3.74 8.36 15.67
CA SER A 234 4.72 9.36 16.13
C SER A 234 5.70 8.81 17.17
N GLU A 235 5.30 7.82 17.97
CA GLU A 235 6.18 7.17 18.96
C GLU A 235 7.34 6.43 18.29
N ARG A 236 7.11 5.87 17.11
CA ARG A 236 8.12 5.05 16.42
C ARG A 236 9.12 5.92 15.67
N THR A 237 10.38 5.49 15.62
CA THR A 237 11.45 6.11 14.82
C THR A 237 12.07 5.08 13.87
N ASP A 238 11.34 4.68 12.82
CA ASP A 238 11.95 3.74 11.86
C ASP A 238 13.06 4.46 11.05
N PRO A 239 14.07 3.72 10.56
CA PRO A 239 15.13 4.28 9.73
C PRO A 239 14.59 4.77 8.38
N LEU A 240 15.33 5.67 7.73
CA LEU A 240 14.96 6.20 6.42
C LEU A 240 15.16 5.16 5.30
N LEU A 241 16.20 4.34 5.44
CA LEU A 241 16.62 3.33 4.47
C LEU A 241 16.81 1.98 5.19
N PRO A 242 16.61 0.85 4.48
CA PRO A 242 16.02 0.77 3.13
C PRO A 242 14.51 1.12 3.15
N PRO A 243 13.93 1.62 2.03
CA PRO A 243 12.50 1.96 1.96
C PRO A 243 11.60 0.72 2.03
N VAL A 244 12.10 -0.45 1.63
CA VAL A 244 11.41 -1.73 1.77
C VAL A 244 11.98 -2.46 2.98
N ASN A 245 11.14 -2.79 3.96
CA ASN A 245 11.55 -3.43 5.19
C ASN A 245 10.75 -4.73 5.41
N ARG A 246 11.47 -5.85 5.51
CA ARG A 246 10.87 -7.18 5.72
C ARG A 246 10.88 -7.66 7.18
N ARG A 247 11.57 -6.94 8.07
CA ARG A 247 11.80 -7.35 9.47
C ARG A 247 11.01 -6.51 10.48
N ALA A 248 10.50 -5.35 10.09
CA ALA A 248 9.78 -4.47 10.99
C ALA A 248 8.29 -4.85 11.08
N THR A 249 7.93 -5.53 12.17
CA THR A 249 6.54 -5.91 12.51
C THR A 249 5.87 -4.92 13.47
N GLY A 250 6.66 -4.25 14.33
CA GLY A 250 6.13 -3.47 15.46
C GLY A 250 5.18 -2.33 15.10
N ARG A 251 5.23 -1.82 13.85
CA ARG A 251 4.28 -0.80 13.40
C ARG A 251 2.87 -1.36 13.23
N PHE A 252 2.74 -2.49 12.53
CA PHE A 252 1.44 -3.14 12.37
C PHE A 252 0.87 -3.52 13.73
N GLU A 253 1.68 -4.11 14.62
CA GLU A 253 1.21 -4.52 15.97
C GLU A 253 0.71 -3.34 16.79
N CYS A 254 1.37 -2.18 16.67
CA CYS A 254 0.94 -0.96 17.33
C CYS A 254 -0.43 -0.49 16.84
N GLU A 255 -0.61 -0.39 15.52
CA GLU A 255 -1.89 0.04 14.94
C GLU A 255 -3.00 -1.00 15.21
N LYS A 256 -2.69 -2.30 15.07
CA LYS A 256 -3.66 -3.39 15.27
C LYS A 256 -4.20 -3.42 16.69
N ARG A 257 -3.34 -3.33 17.72
CA ARG A 257 -3.79 -3.28 19.11
C ARG A 257 -4.69 -2.09 19.43
N ILE A 258 -4.41 -0.92 18.84
CA ILE A 258 -5.25 0.26 19.03
C ILE A 258 -6.63 0.03 18.43
N VAL A 259 -6.68 -0.48 17.20
CA VAL A 259 -7.95 -0.76 16.53
C VAL A 259 -8.75 -1.84 17.27
N ASP A 260 -8.10 -2.92 17.68
CA ASP A 260 -8.77 -4.00 18.44
C ASP A 260 -9.31 -3.51 19.78
N TRP A 261 -8.54 -2.67 20.48
CA TRP A 261 -8.97 -2.03 21.72
C TRP A 261 -10.15 -1.09 21.52
N VAL A 262 -10.11 -0.23 20.48
CA VAL A 262 -11.24 0.64 20.16
C VAL A 262 -12.46 -0.19 19.79
N ASN A 263 -12.35 -1.24 18.99
CA ASN A 263 -13.51 -2.05 18.57
C ASN A 263 -14.30 -2.60 19.77
N VAL A 264 -13.63 -2.96 20.88
CA VAL A 264 -14.27 -3.52 22.09
C VAL A 264 -14.59 -2.50 23.18
N MET A 265 -14.19 -1.23 23.02
CA MET A 265 -14.38 -0.19 24.04
C MET A 265 -15.87 0.21 24.19
N PRO A 266 -16.35 0.50 25.42
CA PRO A 266 -17.69 1.05 25.64
C PRO A 266 -17.93 2.38 24.93
N GLU A 267 -19.16 2.62 24.47
CA GLU A 267 -19.52 3.81 23.69
C GLU A 267 -19.27 5.14 24.45
N GLU A 268 -19.53 5.17 25.75
CA GLU A 268 -19.30 6.36 26.58
C GLU A 268 -17.80 6.70 26.71
N GLU A 269 -16.95 5.68 26.86
CA GLU A 269 -15.49 5.85 26.89
C GLU A 269 -14.96 6.33 25.54
N LYS A 270 -15.49 5.78 24.43
CA LYS A 270 -15.14 6.23 23.08
C LYS A 270 -15.43 7.71 22.89
N LYS A 271 -16.63 8.17 23.25
CA LYS A 271 -17.02 9.57 23.11
C LYS A 271 -16.15 10.50 23.95
N ALA A 272 -15.86 10.13 25.20
CA ALA A 272 -14.99 10.92 26.06
C ALA A 272 -13.56 11.02 25.49
N LEU A 273 -13.00 9.90 25.02
CA LEU A 273 -11.67 9.88 24.41
C LEU A 273 -11.64 10.62 23.07
N GLU A 274 -12.70 10.52 22.27
CA GLU A 274 -12.84 11.25 21.01
C GLU A 274 -12.84 12.76 21.25
N GLN A 275 -13.61 13.25 22.22
CA GLN A 275 -13.62 14.67 22.57
C GLN A 275 -12.24 15.16 23.01
N SER A 276 -11.54 14.41 23.86
CA SER A 276 -10.20 14.79 24.34
C SER A 276 -9.14 14.76 23.24
N THR A 277 -9.16 13.74 22.36
CA THR A 277 -8.26 13.64 21.21
C THR A 277 -8.55 14.71 20.17
N GLN A 278 -9.83 14.98 19.87
CA GLN A 278 -10.24 16.04 18.96
C GLN A 278 -9.79 17.41 19.48
N ALA A 279 -10.00 17.72 20.76
CA ALA A 279 -9.54 18.98 21.36
C ALA A 279 -8.02 19.13 21.25
N TYR A 280 -7.27 18.05 21.55
CA TYR A 280 -5.82 18.02 21.39
C TYR A 280 -5.38 18.27 19.94
N PHE A 281 -5.96 17.56 18.97
CA PHE A 281 -5.59 17.68 17.56
C PHE A 281 -6.01 19.03 16.95
N GLN A 282 -7.11 19.62 17.40
CA GLN A 282 -7.50 20.99 17.06
C GLN A 282 -6.48 21.98 17.60
N GLU A 283 -6.08 21.88 18.87
CA GLU A 283 -5.12 22.79 19.47
C GLU A 283 -3.74 22.72 18.80
N ILE A 284 -3.18 21.53 18.55
CA ILE A 284 -1.88 21.45 17.83
C ILE A 284 -1.97 22.06 16.43
N SER A 285 -3.11 21.92 15.75
CA SER A 285 -3.31 22.43 14.40
C SER A 285 -3.32 23.97 14.36
N GLN A 286 -3.85 24.63 15.39
CA GLN A 286 -3.84 26.09 15.54
C GLN A 286 -2.42 26.67 15.57
N TYR A 287 -1.45 25.91 16.10
CA TYR A 287 -0.04 26.30 16.14
C TYR A 287 0.77 25.77 14.95
N GLY A 288 0.12 25.13 13.97
CA GLY A 288 0.80 24.46 12.85
C GLY A 288 1.72 23.32 13.28
N LEU A 289 1.47 22.74 14.46
CA LEU A 289 2.24 21.62 15.00
C LEU A 289 1.68 20.29 14.51
N SER A 290 2.58 19.32 14.33
CA SER A 290 2.22 17.90 14.24
C SER A 290 2.50 17.22 15.58
N ASP A 291 1.75 16.15 15.90
CA ASP A 291 1.99 15.33 17.10
C ASP A 291 3.46 14.85 17.17
N ARG A 292 4.02 14.46 16.01
CA ARG A 292 5.43 14.06 15.86
C ARG A 292 6.41 15.15 16.29
N ALA A 293 6.10 16.42 16.05
CA ALA A 293 6.98 17.54 16.39
C ALA A 293 7.21 17.64 17.91
N LEU A 294 6.19 17.32 18.72
CA LEU A 294 6.28 17.33 20.19
C LEU A 294 7.26 16.28 20.72
N ARG A 295 7.43 15.16 20.01
CA ARG A 295 8.30 14.05 20.43
C ARG A 295 9.72 14.15 19.90
N ARG A 296 9.87 14.59 18.64
CA ARG A 296 11.13 14.47 17.90
C ARG A 296 11.94 15.75 17.75
N TYR A 297 11.54 16.84 18.40
CA TYR A 297 12.31 18.07 18.37
C TYR A 297 13.65 17.90 19.11
N SER A 298 14.74 18.30 18.46
CA SER A 298 16.00 18.58 19.14
C SER A 298 16.72 19.74 18.41
N PRO A 299 17.45 20.61 19.13
CA PRO A 299 18.17 21.73 18.51
C PRO A 299 19.15 21.28 17.41
N GLY A 300 19.91 20.19 17.66
CA GLY A 300 20.84 19.63 16.69
C GLY A 300 20.14 19.13 15.42
N ARG A 301 19.01 18.41 15.56
CA ARG A 301 18.22 17.96 14.40
C ARG A 301 17.67 19.15 13.62
N HIS A 302 17.14 20.17 14.30
CA HIS A 302 16.65 21.39 13.65
C HIS A 302 17.75 22.05 12.80
N PHE A 303 18.93 22.21 13.37
CA PHE A 303 20.09 22.78 12.68
C PHE A 303 20.49 21.94 11.46
N LEU A 304 20.65 20.61 11.61
CA LEU A 304 21.01 19.72 10.50
C LEU A 304 19.98 19.75 9.37
N LEU A 305 18.69 19.77 9.71
CA LEU A 305 17.61 19.91 8.73
C LEU A 305 17.71 21.24 7.99
N GLY A 306 17.97 22.35 8.71
CA GLY A 306 18.12 23.68 8.11
C GLY A 306 19.33 23.78 7.19
N ALA A 307 20.49 23.30 7.64
CA ALA A 307 21.71 23.24 6.82
C ALA A 307 21.50 22.38 5.56
N GLY A 308 20.86 21.23 5.70
CA GLY A 308 20.51 20.36 4.57
C GLY A 308 19.57 21.01 3.55
N LEU A 309 18.66 21.88 3.99
CA LEU A 309 17.83 22.66 3.08
C LEU A 309 18.66 23.67 2.29
N ILE A 310 19.54 24.42 2.94
CA ILE A 310 20.37 25.42 2.26
C ILE A 310 21.30 24.75 1.24
N LEU A 311 22.02 23.71 1.65
CA LEU A 311 22.96 22.99 0.79
C LEU A 311 22.26 22.23 -0.34
N GLY A 312 21.06 21.69 -0.07
CA GLY A 312 20.29 20.93 -1.05
C GLY A 312 19.47 21.80 -2.02
N LEU A 313 19.32 23.10 -1.76
CA LEU A 313 18.44 23.98 -2.52
C LEU A 313 18.75 24.00 -4.03
N PRO A 314 20.02 24.09 -4.50
CA PRO A 314 20.32 24.11 -5.93
C PRO A 314 19.91 22.80 -6.62
N VAL A 315 20.25 21.66 -6.01
CA VAL A 315 19.91 20.33 -6.55
C VAL A 315 18.40 20.12 -6.55
N TRP A 316 17.71 20.56 -5.49
CA TRP A 316 16.25 20.52 -5.43
C TRP A 316 15.59 21.40 -6.49
N ALA A 317 16.12 22.61 -6.75
CA ALA A 317 15.56 23.52 -7.73
C ALA A 317 15.67 22.93 -9.14
N VAL A 318 16.86 22.47 -9.52
CA VAL A 318 17.12 21.79 -10.79
C VAL A 318 16.24 20.54 -10.93
N GLY A 319 16.25 19.67 -9.91
CA GLY A 319 15.46 18.44 -9.92
C GLY A 319 13.95 18.67 -9.99
N THR A 320 13.45 19.69 -9.29
CA THR A 320 12.03 20.06 -9.32
C THR A 320 11.64 20.59 -10.69
N LEU A 321 12.44 21.46 -11.31
CA LEU A 321 12.18 21.96 -12.66
C LEU A 321 12.23 20.83 -13.69
N ALA A 322 13.26 19.98 -13.62
CA ALA A 322 13.44 18.87 -14.54
C ALA A 322 12.28 17.86 -14.48
N THR A 323 11.71 17.61 -13.29
CA THR A 323 10.59 16.67 -13.09
C THR A 323 9.22 17.34 -13.04
N TRP A 324 9.15 18.67 -13.15
CA TRP A 324 7.88 19.39 -13.06
C TRP A 324 6.88 18.96 -14.13
N PRO A 325 7.24 18.85 -15.43
CA PRO A 325 6.27 18.49 -16.47
C PRO A 325 5.57 17.14 -16.25
N PRO A 326 6.27 16.00 -16.03
CA PRO A 326 5.58 14.73 -15.81
C PRO A 326 4.74 14.71 -14.52
N LEU A 327 5.22 15.34 -13.43
CA LEU A 327 4.46 15.43 -12.18
C LEU A 327 3.26 16.39 -12.26
N ALA A 328 3.36 17.46 -13.06
CA ALA A 328 2.25 18.36 -13.35
C ALA A 328 1.17 17.65 -14.17
N LEU A 329 1.56 16.90 -15.21
CA LEU A 329 0.64 16.10 -16.00
C LEU A 329 -0.08 15.05 -15.15
N ALA A 330 0.65 14.31 -14.32
CA ALA A 330 0.05 13.31 -13.42
C ALA A 330 -0.96 13.94 -12.45
N ARG A 331 -0.64 15.08 -11.85
CA ARG A 331 -1.56 15.83 -10.99
C ARG A 331 -2.79 16.32 -11.76
N TYR A 332 -2.60 16.87 -12.95
CA TYR A 332 -3.68 17.34 -13.79
C TYR A 332 -4.66 16.21 -14.15
N VAL A 333 -4.14 15.07 -14.62
CA VAL A 333 -4.97 13.91 -15.00
C VAL A 333 -5.76 13.40 -13.80
N VAL A 334 -5.12 13.23 -12.65
CA VAL A 334 -5.79 12.71 -11.44
C VAL A 334 -6.89 13.65 -10.98
N ASN A 335 -6.59 14.95 -10.86
CA ASN A 335 -7.56 15.91 -10.33
C ASN A 335 -8.72 16.23 -11.28
N ASN A 336 -8.55 16.04 -12.59
CA ASN A 336 -9.56 16.44 -13.59
C ASN A 336 -10.25 15.26 -14.29
N LYS A 337 -9.63 14.06 -14.32
CA LYS A 337 -10.14 12.91 -15.09
C LYS A 337 -10.51 11.71 -14.24
N VAL A 338 -9.97 11.59 -13.03
CA VAL A 338 -10.25 10.45 -12.14
C VAL A 338 -11.40 10.80 -11.20
N ARG A 339 -12.46 9.97 -11.22
CA ARG A 339 -13.69 10.23 -10.43
C ARG A 339 -13.70 9.53 -9.07
N HIS A 340 -13.02 8.40 -8.96
CA HIS A 340 -13.03 7.53 -7.78
C HIS A 340 -11.70 7.64 -7.04
N ILE A 341 -11.74 7.85 -5.73
CA ILE A 341 -10.55 8.11 -4.91
C ILE A 341 -9.57 6.92 -4.90
N GLU A 342 -10.11 5.70 -5.02
CA GLU A 342 -9.36 4.45 -5.10
C GLU A 342 -8.39 4.41 -6.30
N PHE A 343 -8.66 5.21 -7.34
CA PHE A 343 -7.84 5.30 -8.55
C PHE A 343 -6.84 6.46 -8.52
N PHE A 344 -6.87 7.34 -7.51
CA PHE A 344 -6.06 8.56 -7.51
C PHE A 344 -4.55 8.25 -7.52
N GLU A 345 -4.04 7.51 -6.54
CA GLU A 345 -2.62 7.13 -6.49
C GLU A 345 -2.22 6.14 -7.58
N PRO A 346 -2.97 5.06 -7.85
CA PRO A 346 -2.62 4.14 -8.93
C PRO A 346 -2.44 4.84 -10.29
N VAL A 347 -3.39 5.71 -10.68
CA VAL A 347 -3.29 6.47 -11.93
C VAL A 347 -2.16 7.50 -11.86
N ARG A 348 -1.98 8.18 -10.72
CA ARG A 348 -0.88 9.14 -10.53
C ARG A 348 0.49 8.49 -10.78
N ILE A 349 0.73 7.32 -10.17
CA ILE A 349 1.99 6.58 -10.31
C ILE A 349 2.23 6.20 -11.76
N VAL A 350 1.23 5.64 -12.45
CA VAL A 350 1.37 5.21 -13.85
C VAL A 350 1.64 6.39 -14.78
N ILE A 351 0.85 7.48 -14.67
CA ILE A 351 1.03 8.66 -15.52
C ILE A 351 2.38 9.33 -15.22
N ALA A 352 2.74 9.49 -13.94
CA ALA A 352 4.03 10.06 -13.56
C ALA A 352 5.18 9.22 -14.09
N LEU A 353 5.11 7.89 -13.98
CA LEU A 353 6.15 6.99 -14.46
C LEU A 353 6.30 7.06 -15.99
N VAL A 354 5.22 6.84 -16.74
CA VAL A 354 5.26 6.80 -18.21
C VAL A 354 5.69 8.14 -18.77
N SER A 355 5.11 9.24 -18.27
CA SER A 355 5.50 10.58 -18.71
C SER A 355 6.93 10.94 -18.30
N ALA A 356 7.41 10.52 -17.12
CA ALA A 356 8.79 10.76 -16.71
C ALA A 356 9.80 10.00 -17.57
N LEU A 357 9.49 8.76 -17.98
CA LEU A 357 10.35 7.98 -18.89
C LEU A 357 10.46 8.68 -20.26
N ILE A 358 9.32 9.06 -20.85
CA ILE A 358 9.31 9.79 -22.14
C ILE A 358 10.05 11.12 -22.01
N TRP A 359 9.75 11.89 -20.96
CA TRP A 359 10.38 13.18 -20.71
C TRP A 359 11.90 13.06 -20.51
N SER A 360 12.36 12.02 -19.80
CA SER A 360 13.79 11.77 -19.60
C SER A 360 14.49 11.47 -20.93
N LEU A 361 13.88 10.68 -21.82
CA LEU A 361 14.44 10.42 -23.15
C LEU A 361 14.52 11.70 -23.99
N LEU A 362 13.50 12.56 -23.94
CA LEU A 362 13.51 13.85 -24.62
C LEU A 362 14.60 14.77 -24.10
N LEU A 363 14.79 14.84 -22.78
CA LEU A 363 15.86 15.64 -22.16
C LEU A 363 17.24 15.14 -22.57
N LEU A 364 17.47 13.82 -22.59
CA LEU A 364 18.74 13.22 -23.01
C LEU A 364 19.03 13.51 -24.50
N ALA A 365 18.02 13.35 -25.37
CA ALA A 365 18.15 13.65 -26.79
C ALA A 365 18.44 15.13 -27.04
N ALA A 366 17.69 16.04 -26.39
CA ALA A 366 17.91 17.48 -26.48
C ALA A 366 19.31 17.86 -25.97
N GLY A 367 19.76 17.29 -24.85
CA GLY A 367 21.12 17.50 -24.33
C GLY A 367 22.19 17.06 -25.33
N GLY A 368 22.02 15.88 -25.94
CA GLY A 368 22.92 15.38 -26.99
C GLY A 368 23.00 16.29 -28.21
N LEU A 369 21.86 16.81 -28.67
CA LEU A 369 21.81 17.72 -29.82
C LEU A 369 22.45 19.09 -29.52
N LEU A 370 22.29 19.61 -28.31
CA LEU A 370 22.76 20.95 -27.95
C LEU A 370 24.24 20.98 -27.54
N ALA A 371 24.73 19.95 -26.87
CA ALA A 371 26.07 19.95 -26.26
C ALA A 371 26.77 18.58 -26.28
N GLY A 372 26.36 17.67 -27.18
CA GLY A 372 26.95 16.34 -27.29
C GLY A 372 26.86 15.54 -25.99
N TRP A 373 27.89 14.75 -25.69
CA TRP A 373 27.94 13.91 -24.49
C TRP A 373 27.88 14.71 -23.18
N ASN A 374 28.40 15.94 -23.15
CA ASN A 374 28.29 16.82 -21.98
C ASN A 374 26.82 17.18 -21.70
N GLY A 375 26.05 17.48 -22.74
CA GLY A 375 24.62 17.75 -22.60
C GLY A 375 23.83 16.51 -22.15
N VAL A 376 24.18 15.32 -22.64
CA VAL A 376 23.60 14.05 -22.15
C VAL A 376 23.88 13.86 -20.66
N ALA A 377 25.13 14.09 -20.21
CA ALA A 377 25.50 13.97 -18.80
C ALA A 377 24.73 14.97 -17.92
N ILE A 378 24.58 16.22 -18.37
CA ILE A 378 23.77 17.23 -17.65
C ILE A 378 22.30 16.80 -17.57
N ALA A 379 21.72 16.34 -18.67
CA ALA A 379 20.34 15.86 -18.69
C ALA A 379 20.15 14.65 -17.75
N ALA A 380 21.09 13.72 -17.71
CA ALA A 380 21.07 12.60 -16.77
C ALA A 380 21.13 13.06 -15.31
N LEU A 381 21.98 14.05 -14.99
CA LEU A 381 22.06 14.66 -13.67
C LEU A 381 20.75 15.37 -13.27
N CYS A 382 20.09 16.04 -14.21
CA CYS A 382 18.77 16.65 -13.97
C CYS A 382 17.70 15.60 -13.61
N VAL A 383 17.70 14.46 -14.30
CA VAL A 383 16.77 13.35 -14.01
C VAL A 383 17.02 12.76 -12.62
N THR A 384 18.29 12.53 -12.26
CA THR A 384 18.64 11.99 -10.93
C THR A 384 18.41 13.02 -9.81
N ALA A 385 18.61 14.31 -10.06
CA ALA A 385 18.25 15.39 -9.14
C ALA A 385 16.74 15.42 -8.85
N GLY A 386 15.91 14.98 -9.80
CA GLY A 386 14.47 14.78 -9.61
C GLY A 386 14.14 13.81 -8.47
N TYR A 387 14.90 12.73 -8.34
CA TYR A 387 14.76 11.79 -7.21
C TYR A 387 15.09 12.47 -5.88
N PHE A 388 16.19 13.24 -5.84
CA PHE A 388 16.55 14.03 -4.66
C PHE A 388 15.46 15.02 -4.27
N ALA A 389 14.78 15.65 -5.24
CA ALA A 389 13.72 16.62 -4.96
C ALA A 389 12.55 16.05 -4.14
N VAL A 390 12.23 14.76 -4.30
CA VAL A 390 11.21 14.07 -3.50
C VAL A 390 11.63 13.93 -2.04
N TRP A 391 12.90 13.58 -1.79
CA TRP A 391 13.46 13.48 -0.44
C TRP A 391 13.61 14.85 0.21
N TYR A 392 14.04 15.85 -0.54
CA TYR A 392 14.18 17.23 -0.09
C TYR A 392 12.85 17.79 0.45
N ARG A 393 11.71 17.48 -0.18
CA ARG A 393 10.38 17.86 0.33
C ARG A 393 10.06 17.22 1.70
N SER A 394 10.48 15.97 1.90
CA SER A 394 10.33 15.28 3.19
C SER A 394 11.21 15.94 4.26
N TRP A 395 12.41 16.38 3.89
CA TRP A 395 13.31 17.14 4.76
C TRP A 395 12.72 18.51 5.13
N ALA A 396 12.20 19.24 4.15
CA ALA A 396 11.54 20.52 4.34
C ALA A 396 10.29 20.40 5.23
N ALA A 397 9.53 19.31 5.13
CA ALA A 397 8.44 19.03 6.05
C ALA A 397 8.96 18.83 7.49
N GLY A 398 10.01 18.03 7.69
CA GLY A 398 10.60 17.83 9.02
C GLY A 398 11.19 19.10 9.63
N TRP A 399 11.78 19.99 8.81
CA TRP A 399 12.27 21.29 9.30
C TRP A 399 11.11 22.20 9.70
N ARG A 400 10.05 22.28 8.87
CA ARG A 400 8.83 23.05 9.20
C ARG A 400 8.18 22.59 10.49
N GLU A 401 8.07 21.27 10.72
CA GLU A 401 7.60 20.71 11.99
C GLU A 401 8.47 21.16 13.17
N SER A 402 9.78 21.12 13.01
CA SER A 402 10.73 21.54 14.04
C SER A 402 10.70 23.04 14.30
N GLU A 403 10.47 23.84 13.26
CA GLU A 403 10.36 25.29 13.33
C GLU A 403 9.05 25.72 14.01
N ALA A 404 7.94 25.06 13.67
CA ALA A 404 6.67 25.25 14.35
C ALA A 404 6.82 24.99 15.86
N TYR A 405 7.45 23.86 16.24
CA TYR A 405 7.75 23.57 17.65
C TYR A 405 8.58 24.67 18.30
N ARG A 406 9.62 25.18 17.62
CA ARG A 406 10.49 26.25 18.13
C ARG A 406 9.73 27.57 18.36
N ARG A 407 8.75 27.89 17.51
CA ARG A 407 7.94 29.12 17.61
C ARG A 407 6.82 29.06 18.65
N THR A 408 6.30 27.86 18.95
CA THR A 408 5.22 27.71 19.94
C THR A 408 5.69 28.14 21.34
N PRO A 409 4.92 28.90 22.13
CA PRO A 409 5.32 29.28 23.49
C PRO A 409 5.58 28.06 24.39
N PRO A 410 6.61 28.07 25.27
CA PRO A 410 6.92 26.93 26.15
C PRO A 410 5.74 26.47 27.01
N ILE A 411 4.89 27.39 27.45
CA ILE A 411 3.70 27.07 28.27
C ILE A 411 2.70 26.22 27.48
N VAL A 412 2.49 26.55 26.21
CA VAL A 412 1.62 25.81 25.28
C VAL A 412 2.22 24.42 25.02
N ARG A 413 3.53 24.32 24.76
CA ARG A 413 4.20 23.02 24.57
C ARG A 413 4.02 22.10 25.77
N ARG A 414 4.16 22.62 26.99
CA ARG A 414 3.96 21.87 28.23
C ARG A 414 2.51 21.42 28.39
N ARG A 415 1.54 22.28 28.06
CA ARG A 415 0.10 21.94 28.07
C ARG A 415 -0.23 20.83 27.07
N LEU A 416 0.18 20.98 25.81
CA LEU A 416 -0.01 19.99 24.75
C LEU A 416 0.66 18.66 25.10
N ALA A 417 1.87 18.69 25.67
CA ALA A 417 2.55 17.48 26.14
C ALA A 417 1.78 16.78 27.26
N LYS A 418 1.17 17.53 28.20
CA LYS A 418 0.31 16.95 29.24
C LYS A 418 -0.96 16.32 28.68
N GLN A 419 -1.69 17.02 27.81
CA GLN A 419 -2.88 16.46 27.13
C GLN A 419 -2.55 15.16 26.39
N ARG A 420 -1.44 15.18 25.63
CA ARG A 420 -0.95 14.01 24.90
C ARG A 420 -0.63 12.83 25.82
N GLN A 421 0.03 13.08 26.96
CA GLN A 421 0.33 12.03 27.94
C GLN A 421 -0.93 11.46 28.58
N GLU A 422 -1.96 12.27 28.80
CA GLU A 422 -3.23 11.81 29.33
C GLU A 422 -3.97 10.90 28.34
N ILE A 423 -3.94 11.22 27.05
CA ILE A 423 -4.45 10.34 25.98
C ILE A 423 -3.65 9.03 25.97
N ILE A 424 -2.32 9.10 25.99
CA ILE A 424 -1.45 7.91 25.95
C ILE A 424 -1.67 6.99 27.16
N ARG A 425 -1.94 7.52 28.34
CA ARG A 425 -2.24 6.71 29.54
C ARG A 425 -3.48 5.85 29.40
N GLN A 426 -4.45 6.31 28.59
CA GLN A 426 -5.66 5.55 28.30
C GLN A 426 -5.42 4.49 27.21
N MET A 427 -4.44 4.71 26.33
CA MET A 427 -4.09 3.77 25.26
C MET A 427 -3.50 2.45 25.81
N PRO A 428 -3.67 1.31 25.11
CA PRO A 428 -3.10 0.04 25.52
C PRO A 428 -1.56 0.13 25.64
N ASN A 429 -1.03 -0.38 26.75
CA ASN A 429 0.39 -0.29 27.08
C ASN A 429 1.31 -0.88 25.98
N LYS A 430 2.41 -0.16 25.70
CA LYS A 430 3.55 -0.53 24.83
C LYS A 430 3.41 -0.29 23.32
N CYS A 431 3.28 0.97 22.90
CA CYS A 431 3.65 1.40 21.54
C CYS A 431 5.19 1.53 21.34
N GLY A 432 5.97 0.63 21.95
CA GLY A 432 7.45 0.63 21.94
C GLY A 432 8.05 0.22 20.60
#